data_AF-A0A6G3MJ99-F1
#
_entry.id   AF-A0A6G3MJ99-F1
#
_cell.length_a   1.000
_cell.length_b   1.000
_cell.length_c   1.000
_cell.angle_alpha   90.00
_cell.angle_beta   90.00
_cell.angle_gamma   90.00
#
_symmetry.space_group_name_H-M   'P 1'
#
loop_
_entity.id
_entity.type
_entity.pdbx_description
1 polymer ?
#
loop_
_entity_poly.entity_id
_entity_poly.type
_entity_poly.pdbx_seq_one_letter_code
_entity_poly.pdbx_strand_id
1 'polypeptide(L)'
;RGNSYLYNDECWLYSCCNKSREEPCYRQDSHVSYTEEMLKNFKFTENWTNPNANKIVAMDCEGVYTKIGLELTRIVLIDVNFNVILDLTVKPKYELLNYLNL
;
A
#
# COMPACT_ATOMS: atom_id res chain seq x y z
N ARG A 1 -14.11 -3.76 -3.08
CA ARG A 1 -15.20 -3.42 -2.15
C ARG A 1 -15.20 -1.91 -1.99
N GLY A 2 -16.26 -1.23 -2.46
CA GLY A 2 -16.28 0.23 -2.58
C GLY A 2 -16.30 0.93 -1.22
N ASN A 3 -15.49 1.97 -1.07
CA ASN A 3 -15.50 2.85 0.09
C ASN A 3 -16.73 3.77 -0.02
N SER A 4 -17.79 3.48 0.75
CA SER A 4 -18.90 4.39 0.95
C SER A 4 -18.46 5.51 1.90
N TYR A 5 -18.33 6.72 1.38
CA TYR A 5 -18.01 7.93 2.16
C TYR A 5 -19.27 8.40 2.90
N LEU A 6 -19.17 8.62 4.20
CA LEU A 6 -20.15 9.41 4.95
C LEU A 6 -19.68 10.86 4.89
N TYR A 7 -20.32 11.64 4.03
CA TYR A 7 -20.11 13.09 3.98
C TYR A 7 -20.73 13.70 5.23
N ASN A 8 -19.91 14.18 6.16
CA ASN A 8 -20.34 15.06 7.23
C ASN A 8 -19.35 16.23 7.23
N ASP A 9 -19.87 17.44 7.04
CA ASP A 9 -19.18 18.65 6.54
C ASP A 9 -18.07 19.22 7.43
N GLU A 10 -17.57 18.48 8.43
CA GLU A 10 -16.60 19.02 9.39
C GLU A 10 -15.33 18.18 9.60
N CYS A 11 -15.25 16.91 9.19
CA CYS A 11 -14.00 16.13 9.30
C CYS A 11 -14.02 14.84 8.47
N TRP A 12 -12.97 14.60 7.67
CA TRP A 12 -12.82 13.36 6.90
C TRP A 12 -12.34 12.23 7.82
N LEU A 13 -13.15 11.19 7.99
CA LEU A 13 -12.84 10.05 8.86
C LEU A 13 -12.36 8.83 8.05
N TYR A 14 -11.42 8.05 8.61
CA TYR A 14 -11.07 6.74 8.04
C TYR A 14 -12.20 5.73 8.24
N SER A 15 -12.63 5.03 7.19
CA SER A 15 -13.67 3.99 7.28
C SER A 15 -13.28 2.80 8.18
N CYS A 16 -11.98 2.55 8.37
CA CYS A 16 -11.49 1.44 9.18
C CYS A 16 -11.56 1.68 10.70
N CYS A 17 -11.42 2.92 11.16
CA CYS A 17 -11.29 3.24 12.59
C CYS A 17 -12.07 4.50 13.04
N ASN A 18 -12.75 5.16 12.11
CA ASN A 18 -13.52 6.38 12.30
C ASN A 18 -12.74 7.54 12.94
N LYS A 19 -11.41 7.53 12.83
CA LYS A 19 -10.52 8.62 13.29
C LYS A 19 -10.35 9.68 12.21
N SER A 20 -10.03 10.91 12.62
CA SER A 20 -9.67 12.01 11.73
C SER A 20 -8.43 11.66 10.89
N ARG A 21 -8.40 12.11 9.63
CA ARG A 21 -7.26 12.00 8.72
C ARG A 21 -6.07 12.89 9.06
N GLU A 22 -6.18 13.76 10.06
CA GLU A 22 -5.05 14.57 10.55
C GLU A 22 -3.93 13.71 11.13
N GLU A 23 -4.24 12.50 11.60
CA GLU A 23 -3.28 11.50 12.08
C GLU A 23 -3.35 10.23 11.22
N PRO A 24 -2.28 9.41 11.13
CA PRO A 24 -2.35 8.11 10.47
C PRO A 24 -3.40 7.20 11.13
N CYS A 25 -4.15 6.44 10.34
CA CYS A 25 -5.26 5.60 10.84
C CYS A 25 -4.83 4.56 11.89
N TYR A 26 -3.55 4.19 11.88
CA TYR A 26 -2.93 3.27 12.81
C TYR A 26 -1.42 3.58 12.93
N ARG A 27 -0.89 3.54 14.15
CA ARG A 27 0.54 3.64 14.43
C ARG A 27 0.91 2.37 15.20
N GLN A 28 1.94 1.67 14.74
CA GLN A 28 2.49 0.51 15.44
C GLN A 28 3.97 0.78 15.72
N ASP A 29 4.39 0.54 16.95
CA ASP A 29 5.79 0.73 17.37
C ASP A 29 6.74 -0.32 16.79
N SER A 30 6.18 -1.37 16.18
CA SER A 30 6.89 -2.43 15.47
C SER A 30 6.33 -2.62 14.08
N HIS A 31 7.21 -2.73 13.09
CA HIS A 31 6.83 -3.14 11.74
C HIS A 31 6.28 -4.58 11.79
N VAL A 32 5.47 -5.00 10.80
CA VAL A 32 4.84 -6.34 10.72
C VAL A 32 5.87 -7.49 10.53
N SER A 33 7.15 -7.23 10.83
CA SER A 33 8.29 -8.08 10.58
C SER A 33 9.36 -7.87 11.64
N TYR A 34 9.87 -8.97 12.18
CA TYR A 34 10.67 -9.02 13.41
C TYR A 34 12.18 -8.85 13.24
N THR A 35 12.71 -8.52 12.05
CA THR A 35 14.17 -8.43 11.84
C THR A 35 14.61 -7.19 11.06
N GLU A 36 15.67 -6.53 11.52
CA GLU A 36 16.34 -5.42 10.81
C GLU A 36 16.79 -5.80 9.40
N GLU A 37 17.06 -7.09 9.17
CA GLU A 37 17.41 -7.61 7.86
C GLU A 37 16.34 -7.37 6.80
N MET A 38 15.07 -7.40 7.17
CA MET A 38 13.96 -7.14 6.25
C MET A 38 13.85 -5.65 5.88
N LEU A 39 14.47 -4.76 6.67
CA LEU A 39 14.51 -3.31 6.42
C LEU A 39 15.73 -2.88 5.59
N LYS A 40 16.70 -3.77 5.32
CA LYS A 40 17.92 -3.44 4.55
C LYS A 40 17.63 -2.77 3.21
N ASN A 41 16.51 -3.10 2.59
CA ASN A 41 16.08 -2.55 1.29
C ASN A 41 14.91 -1.57 1.38
N PHE A 42 14.46 -1.23 2.59
CA PHE A 42 13.42 -0.22 2.76
C PHE A 42 13.93 1.13 2.23
N LYS A 43 13.10 1.82 1.45
CA LYS A 43 13.42 3.13 0.89
C LYS A 43 12.42 4.14 1.41
N PHE A 44 12.96 5.24 1.94
CA PHE A 44 12.14 6.42 2.22
C PHE A 44 11.78 7.10 0.90
N THR A 45 10.55 7.56 0.78
CA THR A 45 10.15 8.46 -0.29
C THR A 45 10.88 9.78 -0.11
N GLU A 46 11.56 10.25 -1.16
CA GLU A 46 12.21 11.55 -1.15
C GLU A 46 11.19 12.69 -1.07
N ASN A 47 11.60 13.81 -0.48
CA ASN A 47 10.77 15.01 -0.44
C ASN A 47 10.53 15.55 -1.84
N TRP A 48 9.31 15.99 -2.11
CA TRP A 48 8.89 16.47 -3.41
C TRP A 48 9.52 17.84 -3.67
N THR A 49 10.61 17.89 -4.44
CA THR A 49 11.34 19.13 -4.75
C THR A 49 10.73 19.91 -5.92
N ASN A 50 9.97 19.25 -6.79
CA ASN A 50 9.25 19.87 -7.90
C ASN A 50 7.87 19.22 -8.11
N PRO A 51 6.78 19.89 -7.72
CA PRO A 51 5.40 19.38 -7.88
C PRO A 51 5.02 19.07 -9.33
N ASN A 52 5.64 19.74 -10.30
CA ASN A 52 5.37 19.58 -11.73
C ASN A 52 6.31 18.58 -12.42
N ALA A 53 7.32 18.03 -11.73
CA ALA A 53 8.27 17.08 -12.33
C ALA A 53 7.73 15.64 -12.37
N ASN A 54 6.75 15.31 -11.53
CA ASN A 54 6.39 13.93 -11.27
C ASN A 54 5.11 13.54 -12.02
N LYS A 55 5.19 12.46 -12.80
CA LYS A 55 4.00 11.83 -13.40
C LYS A 55 3.14 11.26 -12.28
N ILE A 56 1.90 11.72 -12.18
CA ILE A 56 0.89 11.15 -11.29
C ILE A 56 0.46 9.81 -11.86
N VAL A 57 0.46 8.78 -11.00
CA VAL A 57 0.02 7.43 -11.34
C VAL A 57 -0.89 6.92 -10.24
N ALA A 58 -1.87 6.08 -10.60
CA ALA A 58 -2.56 5.27 -9.61
C ALA A 58 -1.84 3.92 -9.49
N MET A 59 -1.70 3.44 -8.25
CA MET A 59 -1.02 2.20 -7.92
C MET A 59 -1.96 1.28 -7.15
N ASP A 60 -1.98 0.02 -7.54
CA ASP A 60 -2.63 -1.04 -6.79
C ASP A 60 -1.68 -2.25 -6.66
N CYS A 61 -1.74 -2.91 -5.51
CA CYS A 61 -0.83 -4.00 -5.15
C CYS A 61 -1.59 -5.16 -4.56
N GLU A 62 -1.26 -6.37 -4.99
CA GLU A 62 -1.82 -7.60 -4.42
C GLU A 62 -0.75 -8.34 -3.62
N GLY A 63 -1.11 -8.88 -2.47
CA GLY A 63 -0.21 -9.61 -1.58
C GLY A 63 -0.81 -10.91 -1.07
N VAL A 64 0.05 -11.82 -0.62
CA VAL A 64 -0.33 -13.10 -0.01
C VAL A 64 0.41 -13.32 1.30
N TYR A 65 -0.22 -14.01 2.24
CA TYR A 65 0.42 -14.37 3.50
C TYR A 65 1.25 -15.65 3.34
N THR A 66 2.51 -15.56 3.73
CA THR A 66 3.48 -16.64 3.75
C THR A 66 3.93 -16.91 5.18
N LYS A 67 4.78 -17.93 5.37
CA LYS A 67 5.30 -18.30 6.69
C LYS A 67 6.01 -17.16 7.42
N ILE A 68 6.41 -16.10 6.72
CA ILE A 68 7.13 -14.96 7.29
C ILE A 68 6.31 -13.66 7.33
N GLY A 69 5.06 -13.65 6.87
CA GLY A 69 4.20 -12.47 6.83
C GLY A 69 3.60 -12.20 5.44
N LEU A 70 3.18 -10.96 5.19
CA LEU A 70 2.61 -10.55 3.91
C LEU A 70 3.72 -10.33 2.86
N GLU A 71 3.66 -11.03 1.73
CA GLU A 71 4.55 -10.84 0.58
C GLU A 71 3.78 -10.30 -0.62
N LEU A 72 4.43 -9.43 -1.39
CA LEU A 72 3.88 -8.83 -2.60
C LEU A 72 3.84 -9.85 -3.75
N THR A 73 2.75 -9.85 -4.50
CA THR A 73 2.50 -10.80 -5.61
C THR A 73 2.15 -10.13 -6.92
N ARG A 74 1.57 -8.93 -6.90
CA ARG A 74 1.33 -8.14 -8.10
C ARG A 74 1.44 -6.66 -7.81
N ILE A 75 1.93 -5.89 -8.78
CA ILE A 75 1.92 -4.43 -8.78
C ILE A 75 1.34 -3.97 -10.10
N VAL A 76 0.38 -3.05 -10.06
CA VAL A 76 -0.15 -2.38 -11.24
C VAL A 76 0.00 -0.86 -11.07
N LEU A 77 0.52 -0.20 -12.10
CA LEU A 77 0.56 1.26 -12.21
C LEU A 77 -0.18 1.70 -13.47
N ILE A 78 -1.06 2.69 -13.32
CA ILE A 78 -1.76 3.34 -14.45
C ILE A 78 -1.50 4.84 -14.45
N ASP A 79 -1.40 5.45 -15.62
CA ASP A 79 -1.31 6.90 -15.77
C ASP A 79 -2.68 7.59 -15.67
N VAL A 80 -2.69 8.92 -15.71
CA VAL A 80 -3.90 9.74 -15.69
C VAL A 80 -4.82 9.56 -16.92
N ASN A 81 -4.31 8.95 -17.99
CA ASN A 81 -5.06 8.60 -19.19
C ASN A 81 -5.54 7.14 -19.17
N PHE A 82 -5.44 6.46 -18.01
CA PHE A 82 -5.80 5.06 -17.81
C PHE A 82 -4.94 4.05 -18.58
N ASN A 83 -3.76 4.45 -19.05
CA ASN A 83 -2.82 3.51 -19.67
C ASN A 83 -2.05 2.74 -18.60
N VAL A 84 -1.91 1.43 -18.79
CA VAL A 84 -1.05 0.59 -17.93
C VAL A 84 0.41 0.92 -18.21
N ILE A 85 1.11 1.40 -17.18
CA ILE A 85 2.54 1.71 -17.21
C ILE A 85 3.35 0.50 -16.72
N LEU A 86 2.81 -0.22 -15.73
CA LEU A 86 3.44 -1.38 -15.13
C LEU A 86 2.37 -2.39 -14.74
N ASP A 87 2.58 -3.66 -15.08
CA ASP A 87 1.83 -4.79 -14.53
C ASP A 87 2.81 -5.95 -14.35
N LEU A 88 3.23 -6.18 -13.11
CA LEU A 88 4.23 -7.19 -12.77
C LEU A 88 3.67 -8.16 -11.75
N THR A 89 3.81 -9.46 -12.04
CA THR A 89 3.62 -10.54 -11.07
C THR A 89 4.95 -10.94 -10.46
N VAL A 90 5.00 -11.03 -9.14
CA VAL A 90 6.17 -11.41 -8.35
C VAL A 90 5.89 -12.74 -7.67
N LYS A 91 6.83 -13.68 -7.78
CA LYS A 91 6.74 -14.96 -7.06
C LYS A 91 7.19 -14.76 -5.60
N PRO A 92 6.34 -15.06 -4.60
CA PRO A 92 6.73 -15.04 -3.19
C PRO A 92 7.94 -15.93 -2.92
N LYS A 93 8.81 -15.50 -2.01
CA LYS A 93 10.03 -16.22 -1.67
C LYS A 93 9.74 -17.38 -0.72
N TYR A 94 8.75 -17.24 0.15
CA TYR A 94 8.44 -18.23 1.17
C TYR A 94 7.15 -18.99 0.87
N GLU A 95 7.03 -20.15 1.52
CA GLU A 95 5.86 -21.01 1.38
C GLU A 95 4.59 -20.30 1.82
N LEU A 96 3.56 -20.44 1.00
CA LEU A 96 2.26 -19.80 1.18
C LEU A 96 1.55 -20.44 2.37
N LEU A 97 1.05 -19.61 3.28
CA LEU A 97 0.17 -20.08 4.36
C LEU A 97 -1.29 -20.13 3.89
N ASN A 98 -1.67 -19.21 3.03
CA ASN A 98 -2.98 -19.18 2.40
C ASN A 98 -2.87 -18.51 1.04
N TYR A 99 -3.43 -19.14 0.01
CA TYR A 99 -3.71 -18.43 -1.23
C TYR A 99 -4.91 -17.54 -0.92
N LEU A 100 -4.71 -16.23 -0.77
CA LEU A 100 -5.82 -15.30 -0.77
C LEU A 100 -6.47 -15.42 -2.16
N ASN A 101 -7.50 -16.24 -2.26
CA ASN A 101 -8.41 -16.24 -3.39
C ASN A 101 -9.09 -14.86 -3.37
N LEU A 102 -8.59 -13.97 -4.23
CA LEU A 102 -9.17 -12.66 -4.52
C LEU A 102 -10.61 -12.80 -5.03
#